data_AF-A0A2T0RY13-F1
#
_entry.id   AF-A0A2T0RY13-F1
#
_cell.length_a   1.000
_cell.length_b   1.000
_cell.length_c   1.000
_cell.angle_alpha   90.00
_cell.angle_beta   90.00
_cell.angle_gamma   90.00
#
_symmetry.space_group_name_H-M   'P 1'
#
loop_
_entity.id
_entity.type
_entity.pdbx_description
1 polymer ?
#
loop_
_entity_poly.entity_id
_entity_poly.type
_entity_poly.pdbx_seq_one_letter_code
_entity_poly.pdbx_strand_id
1 'polypeptide(L)'
;MKQALSIYIVVLAAMHTSFLLQGFLGTASIAYGALTIMAVMISATFLWLWAMRLSPLSLGMAFAWAGAAMVMGWWWLYALLDAPVWMLSSEILLVVLALYLTGAVLHFEVLETSFGYRRGAFLVPVAGALVLSALLMTWAG
;
A
#
# COMPACT_ATOMS: atom_id res chain seq x y z
N MET A 1 16.69 8.37 15.22
CA MET A 1 16.58 6.92 15.52
C MET A 1 15.84 6.62 16.82
N LYS A 2 16.20 7.19 17.99
CA LYS A 2 15.50 6.93 19.28
C LYS A 2 13.98 7.19 19.22
N GLN A 3 13.55 8.24 18.52
CA GLN A 3 12.14 8.57 18.33
C GLN A 3 11.37 7.51 17.50
N ALA A 4 12.01 6.92 16.49
CA ALA A 4 11.37 5.86 15.70
C ALA A 4 11.12 4.62 16.56
N LEU A 5 12.10 4.26 17.42
CA LEU A 5 11.95 3.17 18.37
C LEU A 5 10.83 3.46 19.39
N SER A 6 10.74 4.67 19.93
CA SER A 6 9.67 5.02 20.86
C SER A 6 8.29 4.98 20.21
N ILE A 7 8.15 5.47 18.97
CA ILE A 7 6.89 5.39 18.21
C ILE A 7 6.51 3.92 18.01
N TYR A 8 7.46 3.08 17.59
CA TYR A 8 7.22 1.66 17.38
C TYR A 8 6.75 0.95 18.65
N ILE A 9 7.41 1.20 19.79
CA ILE A 9 7.02 0.63 21.09
C ILE A 9 5.60 1.06 21.48
N VAL A 10 5.25 2.34 21.29
CA VAL A 10 3.91 2.86 21.59
C VAL A 10 2.86 2.19 20.71
N VAL A 11 3.12 2.06 19.40
CA VAL A 11 2.19 1.39 18.47
C VAL A 11 2.03 -0.10 18.84
N LEU A 12 3.11 -0.79 19.19
CA LEU A 12 3.05 -2.18 19.65
C LEU A 12 2.24 -2.32 20.93
N ALA A 13 2.46 -1.46 21.92
CA ALA A 13 1.72 -1.47 23.17
C ALA A 13 0.22 -1.21 22.93
N ALA A 14 -0.13 -0.27 22.05
CA ALA A 14 -1.50 0.01 21.66
C ALA A 14 -2.15 -1.18 20.93
N MET A 15 -1.43 -1.83 20.00
CA MET A 15 -1.90 -3.03 19.30
C MET A 15 -2.15 -4.19 20.28
N HIS A 16 -1.21 -4.43 21.20
CA HIS A 16 -1.36 -5.48 22.21
C HIS A 16 -2.53 -5.19 23.15
N THR A 17 -2.68 -3.94 23.59
CA THR A 17 -3.82 -3.51 24.42
C THR A 17 -5.14 -3.70 23.68
N SER A 18 -5.22 -3.32 22.40
CA SER A 18 -6.39 -3.57 21.55
C SER A 18 -6.72 -5.05 21.47
N PHE A 19 -5.71 -5.92 21.30
CA PHE A 19 -5.90 -7.36 21.25
C PHE A 19 -6.47 -7.92 22.55
N LEU A 20 -5.97 -7.47 23.70
CA LEU A 20 -6.50 -7.90 25.00
C LEU A 20 -7.96 -7.48 25.22
N LEU A 21 -8.37 -6.34 24.65
CA LEU A 21 -9.73 -5.81 24.83
C LEU A 21 -10.74 -6.34 23.80
N GLN A 22 -10.30 -6.61 22.57
CA GLN A 22 -11.19 -6.85 21.42
C GLN A 22 -10.91 -8.17 20.68
N GLY A 23 -9.86 -8.89 21.06
CA GLY A 23 -9.39 -10.08 20.36
C GLY A 23 -8.80 -9.78 18.97
N PHE A 24 -8.36 -10.83 18.29
CA PHE A 24 -7.67 -10.70 17.00
C PHE A 24 -8.51 -10.00 15.93
N LEU A 25 -9.76 -10.43 15.72
CA LEU A 25 -10.62 -9.90 14.66
C LEU A 25 -10.92 -8.41 14.84
N GLY A 26 -11.25 -7.98 16.06
CA GLY A 26 -11.49 -6.56 16.37
C GLY A 26 -10.25 -5.71 16.18
N THR A 27 -9.10 -6.15 16.68
CA THR A 27 -7.82 -5.46 16.49
C THR A 27 -7.41 -5.37 15.02
N ALA A 28 -7.55 -6.45 14.26
CA ALA A 28 -7.26 -6.46 12.83
C ALA A 28 -8.15 -5.46 12.08
N SER A 29 -9.46 -5.45 12.35
CA SER A 29 -10.40 -4.50 11.73
C SER A 29 -10.03 -3.04 12.00
N ILE A 30 -9.70 -2.70 13.25
CA ILE A 30 -9.25 -1.34 13.61
C ILE A 30 -7.94 -1.00 12.90
N ALA A 31 -6.97 -1.92 12.90
CA ALA A 31 -5.67 -1.70 12.29
C ALA A 31 -5.77 -1.47 10.78
N TYR A 32 -6.54 -2.31 10.06
CA TYR A 32 -6.77 -2.13 8.62
C TYR A 32 -7.53 -0.83 8.30
N GLY A 33 -8.52 -0.46 9.12
CA GLY A 33 -9.21 0.83 8.98
C GLY A 33 -8.27 2.01 9.19
N ALA A 34 -7.46 1.99 10.25
CA ALA A 34 -6.47 3.03 10.53
C ALA A 34 -5.42 3.15 9.41
N LEU A 35 -4.89 2.01 8.93
CA LEU A 35 -3.95 1.97 7.81
C LEU A 35 -4.56 2.55 6.53
N THR A 36 -5.82 2.21 6.24
CA THR A 36 -6.56 2.74 5.09
C THR A 36 -6.66 4.26 5.17
N ILE A 37 -7.12 4.80 6.30
CA ILE A 37 -7.28 6.25 6.50
C ILE A 37 -5.94 6.98 6.42
N MET A 38 -4.91 6.47 7.10
CA MET A 38 -3.57 7.05 7.04
C MET A 38 -3.01 7.02 5.62
N ALA A 39 -3.23 5.94 4.85
CA ALA A 39 -2.81 5.86 3.46
C ALA A 39 -3.50 6.94 2.59
N VAL A 40 -4.78 7.22 2.80
CA VAL A 40 -5.48 8.35 2.13
C VAL A 40 -4.82 9.68 2.50
N MET A 41 -4.54 9.92 3.78
CA MET A 41 -3.90 11.17 4.24
C MET A 41 -2.49 11.35 3.69
N ILE A 42 -1.70 10.27 3.64
CA ILE A 42 -0.35 10.26 3.08
C ILE A 42 -0.42 10.54 1.58
N SER A 43 -1.32 9.87 0.86
CA SER A 43 -1.58 10.12 -0.56
C SER A 43 -1.92 11.58 -0.83
N ALA A 44 -2.86 12.15 -0.07
CA ALA A 44 -3.26 13.55 -0.21
C ALA A 44 -2.09 14.52 0.04
N THR A 45 -1.25 14.21 1.05
CA THR A 45 -0.06 15.01 1.36
C THR A 45 0.94 14.97 0.22
N PHE A 46 1.23 13.80 -0.33
CA PHE A 46 2.14 13.68 -1.48
C PHE A 46 1.57 14.32 -2.75
N LEU A 47 0.26 14.24 -2.98
CA LEU A 47 -0.38 14.92 -4.09
C LEU A 47 -0.28 16.45 -3.95
N TRP A 48 -0.43 16.96 -2.74
CA TRP A 48 -0.20 18.37 -2.44
C TRP A 48 1.26 18.79 -2.67
N LEU A 49 2.24 17.99 -2.23
CA LEU A 49 3.66 18.23 -2.49
C LEU A 49 3.99 18.24 -4.00
N TRP A 50 3.33 17.36 -4.77
CA TRP A 50 3.44 17.33 -6.23
C TRP A 50 2.86 18.61 -6.85
N ALA A 51 1.68 19.04 -6.41
CA ALA A 51 1.05 20.26 -6.89
C ALA A 51 1.93 21.51 -6.61
N MET A 52 2.63 21.50 -5.48
CA MET A 52 3.62 22.53 -5.11
C MET A 52 4.96 22.38 -5.83
N ARG A 53 5.13 21.36 -6.70
CA ARG A 53 6.34 21.06 -7.48
C ARG A 53 7.60 20.87 -6.62
N LEU A 54 7.44 20.35 -5.41
CA LEU A 54 8.54 20.21 -4.44
C LEU A 54 9.41 18.97 -4.68
N SER A 55 8.87 17.92 -5.29
CA SER A 55 9.63 16.72 -5.60
C SER A 55 8.97 15.91 -6.73
N PRO A 56 9.72 15.45 -7.75
CA PRO A 56 9.18 14.55 -8.76
C PRO A 56 8.77 13.19 -8.19
N LEU A 57 9.38 12.74 -7.07
CA LEU A 57 9.03 11.49 -6.38
C LEU A 57 7.60 11.51 -5.79
N SER A 58 7.09 12.70 -5.49
CA SER A 58 5.82 12.85 -4.78
C SER A 58 4.63 12.32 -5.57
N LEU A 59 4.64 12.37 -6.90
CA LEU A 59 3.55 11.82 -7.72
C LEU A 59 3.46 10.29 -7.61
N GLY A 60 4.60 9.59 -7.76
CA GLY A 60 4.65 8.14 -7.61
C GLY A 60 4.20 7.70 -6.22
N MET A 61 4.62 8.43 -5.17
CA MET A 61 4.17 8.19 -3.80
C MET A 61 2.67 8.44 -3.62
N ALA A 62 2.13 9.51 -4.20
CA ALA A 62 0.69 9.79 -4.14
C ALA A 62 -0.11 8.64 -4.74
N PHE A 63 0.24 8.19 -5.95
CA PHE A 63 -0.44 7.08 -6.62
C PHE A 63 -0.29 5.76 -5.85
N ALA A 64 0.91 5.48 -5.32
CA ALA A 64 1.15 4.27 -4.56
C ALA A 64 0.31 4.22 -3.28
N TRP A 65 0.24 5.31 -2.53
CA TRP A 65 -0.56 5.38 -1.31
C TRP A 65 -2.06 5.47 -1.58
N ALA A 66 -2.49 6.10 -2.68
CA ALA A 66 -3.88 6.08 -3.13
C ALA A 66 -4.32 4.64 -3.46
N GLY A 67 -3.54 3.94 -4.27
CA GLY A 67 -3.79 2.54 -4.62
C GLY A 67 -3.78 1.63 -3.40
N ALA A 68 -2.78 1.77 -2.51
CA ALA A 68 -2.72 1.02 -1.26
C ALA A 68 -3.95 1.27 -0.37
N ALA A 69 -4.37 2.54 -0.22
CA ALA A 69 -5.58 2.89 0.52
C ALA A 69 -6.82 2.23 -0.07
N MET A 70 -6.98 2.25 -1.40
CA MET A 70 -8.11 1.64 -2.07
C MET A 70 -8.10 0.10 -1.96
N VAL A 71 -6.95 -0.56 -2.08
CA VAL A 71 -6.83 -2.03 -1.90
C VAL A 71 -7.10 -2.43 -0.45
N MET A 72 -6.46 -1.78 0.52
CA MET A 72 -6.69 -2.06 1.94
C MET A 72 -8.13 -1.75 2.33
N GLY A 73 -8.66 -0.63 1.86
CA GLY A 73 -10.04 -0.21 2.07
C GLY A 73 -11.04 -1.18 1.46
N TRP A 74 -10.77 -1.74 0.28
CA TRP A 74 -11.60 -2.77 -0.33
C TRP A 74 -11.76 -3.99 0.57
N TRP A 75 -10.64 -4.55 1.04
CA TRP A 75 -10.66 -5.74 1.89
C TRP A 75 -11.17 -5.46 3.30
N TRP A 76 -10.92 -4.26 3.82
CA TRP A 76 -11.49 -3.81 5.09
C TRP A 76 -13.01 -3.68 5.01
N LEU A 77 -13.53 -3.04 3.96
CA LEU A 77 -14.97 -2.94 3.72
C LEU A 77 -15.60 -4.31 3.46
N TYR A 78 -14.93 -5.19 2.73
CA TYR A 78 -15.37 -6.57 2.54
C TYR A 78 -15.59 -7.27 3.88
N ALA A 79 -14.65 -7.15 4.82
CA ALA A 79 -14.79 -7.72 6.16
C ALA A 79 -15.90 -7.05 6.99
N LEU A 80 -16.08 -5.72 6.87
CA LEU A 80 -17.12 -4.99 7.59
C LEU A 80 -18.54 -5.26 7.08
N LEU A 81 -18.68 -5.56 5.79
CA LEU A 81 -19.96 -5.81 5.12
C LEU A 81 -20.36 -7.30 5.13
N ASP A 82 -19.76 -8.09 6.02
CA ASP A 82 -20.00 -9.53 6.15
C ASP A 82 -19.70 -10.31 4.86
N ALA A 83 -18.54 -10.03 4.27
CA ALA A 83 -17.93 -10.81 3.19
C ALA A 83 -18.80 -10.97 1.92
N PRO A 84 -19.32 -9.87 1.32
CA PRO A 84 -20.22 -9.97 0.18
C PRO A 84 -19.53 -10.55 -1.05
N VAL A 85 -20.14 -11.59 -1.65
CA VAL A 85 -19.56 -12.39 -2.74
C VAL A 85 -19.20 -11.56 -3.99
N TRP A 86 -19.96 -10.50 -4.28
CA TRP A 86 -19.70 -9.66 -5.46
C TRP A 86 -18.35 -8.93 -5.38
N MET A 87 -17.84 -8.65 -4.17
CA MET A 87 -16.54 -8.01 -4.00
C MET A 87 -15.35 -8.95 -4.28
N LEU A 88 -15.58 -10.27 -4.28
CA LEU A 88 -14.53 -11.26 -4.58
C LEU A 88 -14.21 -11.35 -6.08
N SER A 89 -15.17 -10.99 -6.92
CA SER A 89 -15.09 -11.14 -8.38
C SER A 89 -15.26 -9.82 -9.13
N SER A 90 -15.21 -8.69 -8.42
CA SER A 90 -15.38 -7.38 -9.04
C SER A 90 -14.12 -6.95 -9.81
N GLU A 91 -14.30 -6.65 -11.09
CA GLU A 91 -13.26 -6.07 -11.94
C GLU A 91 -12.78 -4.69 -11.46
N ILE A 92 -13.57 -4.00 -10.64
CA ILE A 92 -13.20 -2.70 -10.02
C ILE A 92 -11.91 -2.84 -9.22
N LEU A 93 -11.71 -3.98 -8.54
CA LEU A 93 -10.49 -4.24 -7.79
C LEU A 93 -9.26 -4.27 -8.71
N LEU A 94 -9.39 -4.72 -9.96
CA LEU A 94 -8.29 -4.70 -10.93
C LEU A 94 -7.92 -3.27 -11.34
N VAL A 95 -8.89 -2.37 -11.46
CA VAL A 95 -8.63 -0.94 -11.72
C VAL A 95 -7.88 -0.30 -10.55
N VAL A 96 -8.31 -0.61 -9.33
CA VAL A 96 -7.64 -0.17 -8.10
C VAL A 96 -6.20 -0.70 -8.01
N LEU A 97 -5.99 -1.98 -8.35
CA LEU A 97 -4.66 -2.58 -8.41
C LEU A 97 -3.79 -1.94 -9.49
N ALA A 98 -4.35 -1.60 -10.65
CA ALA A 98 -3.63 -0.90 -11.71
C ALA A 98 -3.13 0.48 -11.24
N LEU A 99 -3.93 1.22 -10.47
CA LEU A 99 -3.51 2.47 -9.86
C LEU A 99 -2.32 2.25 -8.91
N TYR A 100 -2.41 1.23 -8.05
CA TYR A 100 -1.34 0.92 -7.10
C TYR A 100 -0.04 0.52 -7.79
N LEU A 101 -0.12 -0.37 -8.77
CA LEU A 101 1.01 -0.80 -9.59
C LEU A 101 1.64 0.39 -10.34
N THR A 102 0.83 1.29 -10.90
CA THR A 102 1.33 2.51 -11.55
C THR A 102 2.15 3.35 -10.58
N GLY A 103 1.66 3.56 -9.35
CA GLY A 103 2.41 4.27 -8.32
C GLY A 103 3.75 3.61 -7.98
N ALA A 104 3.78 2.28 -7.86
CA ALA A 104 5.01 1.52 -7.61
C ALA A 104 6.01 1.64 -8.78
N VAL A 105 5.54 1.55 -10.02
CA VAL A 105 6.38 1.71 -11.23
C VAL A 105 7.01 3.11 -11.27
N LEU A 106 6.20 4.17 -11.07
CA LEU A 106 6.69 5.55 -11.01
C LEU A 106 7.71 5.75 -9.89
N HIS A 107 7.51 5.09 -8.74
CA HIS A 107 8.46 5.15 -7.64
C HIS A 107 9.83 4.55 -8.03
N PHE A 108 9.85 3.41 -8.72
CA PHE A 108 11.08 2.81 -9.21
C PHE A 108 11.74 3.62 -10.33
N GLU A 109 10.97 4.26 -11.20
CA GLU A 109 11.50 5.15 -12.24
C GLU A 109 12.31 6.31 -11.62
N VAL A 110 11.77 6.94 -10.58
CA VAL A 110 12.48 8.03 -9.88
C VAL A 110 13.70 7.50 -9.12
N LEU A 111 13.64 6.29 -8.55
CA LEU A 111 14.81 5.65 -7.93
C LEU A 111 15.91 5.35 -8.95
N GLU A 112 15.58 4.88 -10.15
CA GLU A 112 16.57 4.65 -11.23
C GLU A 112 17.38 5.91 -11.50
N THR A 113 16.71 7.06 -11.63
CA THR A 113 17.39 8.34 -11.84
C THR A 113 18.30 8.74 -10.68
N SER A 114 17.93 8.37 -9.45
CA SER A 114 18.70 8.68 -8.24
C SER A 114 19.99 7.86 -8.13
N PHE A 115 19.98 6.62 -8.63
CA PHE A 115 21.16 5.73 -8.63
C PHE A 115 22.07 5.95 -9.86
N GLY A 116 21.73 6.87 -10.76
CA GLY A 116 22.52 7.15 -11.97
C GLY A 116 22.41 6.06 -13.05
N TYR A 117 21.53 5.08 -12.86
CA TYR A 117 21.19 4.12 -13.91
C TYR A 117 20.40 4.83 -15.02
N ARG A 118 20.55 4.34 -16.25
CA ARG A 118 19.79 4.82 -17.42
C ARG A 118 19.39 3.60 -18.23
N ARG A 119 18.24 3.71 -18.91
CA ARG A 119 17.64 2.77 -19.91
C ARG A 119 16.47 1.90 -19.40
N GLY A 120 15.70 2.36 -18.42
CA GLY A 120 14.49 1.65 -18.00
C GLY A 120 14.79 0.47 -17.08
N ALA A 121 15.91 0.53 -16.35
CA ALA A 121 16.27 -0.46 -15.34
C ALA A 121 15.21 -0.56 -14.22
N PHE A 122 14.35 0.46 -14.05
CA PHE A 122 13.19 0.42 -13.16
C PHE A 122 12.22 -0.73 -13.47
N LEU A 123 12.22 -1.26 -14.71
CA LEU A 123 11.39 -2.40 -15.09
C LEU A 123 11.89 -3.73 -14.52
N VAL A 124 13.17 -3.82 -14.13
CA VAL A 124 13.75 -5.05 -13.56
C VAL A 124 13.01 -5.50 -12.29
N PRO A 125 12.83 -4.66 -11.24
CA PRO A 125 12.07 -5.06 -10.07
C PRO A 125 10.60 -5.38 -10.38
N VAL A 126 9.99 -4.67 -11.35
CA VAL A 126 8.60 -4.88 -11.75
C VAL A 126 8.44 -6.24 -12.44
N ALA A 127 9.25 -6.51 -13.46
CA ALA A 127 9.25 -7.79 -14.17
C ALA A 127 9.65 -8.93 -13.24
N GLY A 128 10.64 -8.72 -12.37
CA GLY A 128 11.06 -9.69 -11.36
C GLY A 128 9.92 -10.06 -10.42
N ALA A 129 9.15 -9.08 -9.93
CA ALA A 129 7.98 -9.33 -9.08
C ALA A 129 6.88 -10.11 -9.82
N LEU A 130 6.60 -9.79 -11.09
CA LEU A 130 5.61 -10.50 -11.91
C LEU A 130 6.02 -11.95 -12.19
N VAL A 131 7.29 -12.17 -12.60
CA VAL A 131 7.83 -13.51 -12.84
C VAL A 131 7.80 -14.34 -11.57
N LEU A 132 8.27 -13.78 -10.45
CA LEU A 132 8.23 -14.47 -9.17
C LEU A 132 6.80 -14.82 -8.75
N SER A 133 5.87 -13.88 -8.90
CA SER A 133 4.45 -14.13 -8.61
C SER A 133 3.89 -15.26 -9.47
N ALA A 134 4.20 -15.28 -10.77
CA ALA A 134 3.76 -16.34 -11.67
C ALA A 134 4.35 -17.71 -11.28
N LEU A 135 5.64 -17.76 -10.95
CA LEU A 135 6.30 -18.99 -10.48
C LEU A 135 5.68 -19.51 -9.18
N LEU A 136 5.40 -18.63 -8.22
CA LEU A 136 4.73 -19.00 -6.98
C LEU A 136 3.31 -19.52 -7.21
N MET A 137 2.56 -18.93 -8.14
CA MET A 137 1.24 -19.44 -8.51
C MET A 137 1.32 -20.84 -9.13
N THR A 138 2.31 -21.12 -9.98
CA THR A 138 2.50 -22.47 -10.55
C THR A 138 2.94 -23.52 -9.53
N TRP A 139 3.56 -23.10 -8.42
CA TRP A 139 3.97 -24.01 -7.35
C TRP A 139 2.85 -24.29 -6.34
N ALA A 140 1.96 -23.31 -6.13
CA ALA A 140 0.87 -23.39 -5.16
C ALA A 140 -0.41 -24.05 -5.70
N GLY A 141 -0.55 -24.17 -7.01
CA GLY A 141 -1.65 -24.89 -7.69
C GLY A 141 -1.30 -26.32 -8.03
#